data_AF-A0A8K0GA41-F1
#
_entry.id   AF-A0A8K0GA41-F1
#
_cell.length_a   1.000
_cell.length_b   1.000
_cell.length_c   1.000
_cell.angle_alpha   90.00
_cell.angle_beta   90.00
_cell.angle_gamma   90.00
#
_symmetry.space_group_name_H-M   'P 1'
#
loop_
_entity.id
_entity.type
_entity.pdbx_description
1 polymer ?
#
loop_
_entity_poly.entity_id
_entity_poly.type
_entity_poly.pdbx_seq_one_letter_code
_entity_poly.pdbx_strand_id
1 'polypeptide(L)'
;MIFFLQIPSQKEAMEATYNCSLGAPYKGVNRTSTHAAKNKLIYPINLARNIARSMSETHYVLTSDVELYPSLNVIPKFLKMIFESSLSLSKYYPAVFPLPVFEIKIGTPIPNNKTELQNLLKNKLAIPFHRDICDLCHGIPKREEWIEKEDDQQLHVFHAANRTGKHRFWEPFYIGTKANPIFDERLSWEGMQDKIIQAYTMCLLNYTFLVLDNAFLVHRPGIKRGGSRGWRGYYMAQTHNLLKRVIVPELHNLYGNRTGCEI
;
A
#
# COMPACT_ATOMS: atom_id res chain seq x y z
N MET A 1 -23.53 26.39 1.24
CA MET A 1 -23.40 25.82 2.59
C MET A 1 -22.13 24.98 2.60
N ILE A 2 -21.02 25.56 3.03
CA ILE A 2 -19.76 24.81 3.16
C ILE A 2 -19.91 23.98 4.41
N PHE A 3 -20.15 22.68 4.26
CA PHE A 3 -19.97 21.75 5.36
C PHE A 3 -18.48 21.75 5.66
N PHE A 4 -18.07 22.51 6.68
CA PHE A 4 -16.84 22.18 7.38
C PHE A 4 -17.10 20.82 8.00
N LEU A 5 -16.63 19.76 7.34
CA LEU A 5 -16.38 18.50 8.01
C LEU A 5 -15.36 18.84 9.09
N GLN A 6 -15.85 19.12 10.30
CA GLN A 6 -15.01 19.28 11.46
C GLN A 6 -14.38 17.91 11.68
N ILE A 7 -13.09 17.81 11.35
CA ILE A 7 -12.31 16.61 11.60
C ILE A 7 -12.35 16.41 13.12
N PRO A 8 -12.89 15.28 13.62
CA PRO A 8 -12.95 15.05 15.05
C PRO A 8 -11.53 15.12 15.61
N SER A 9 -11.41 15.74 16.79
CA SER A 9 -10.16 15.72 17.54
C SER A 9 -9.77 14.27 17.84
N GLN A 10 -8.48 14.04 18.08
CA GLN A 10 -7.97 12.70 18.42
C GLN A 10 -8.75 12.08 19.59
N LYS A 11 -9.06 12.87 20.62
CA LYS A 11 -9.86 12.45 21.77
C LYS A 11 -11.25 11.96 21.35
N GLU A 12 -11.97 12.75 20.54
CA GLU A 12 -13.29 12.38 20.03
C GLU A 12 -13.24 11.13 19.15
N ALA A 13 -12.21 11.00 18.31
CA ALA A 13 -12.02 9.82 17.47
C ALA A 13 -11.71 8.55 18.28
N MET A 14 -10.98 8.67 19.41
CA MET A 14 -10.68 7.55 20.31
C MET A 14 -11.85 7.16 21.21
N GLU A 15 -12.70 8.12 21.58
CA GLU A 15 -13.91 7.89 22.37
C GLU A 15 -15.09 7.39 21.51
N ALA A 16 -14.99 7.51 20.18
CA ALA A 16 -16.00 7.02 19.25
C ALA A 16 -16.14 5.49 19.38
N THR A 17 -17.28 5.06 19.91
CA THR A 17 -17.63 3.64 19.99
C THR A 17 -18.46 3.24 18.76
N TYR A 18 -18.17 2.08 18.18
CA TYR A 18 -18.96 1.50 17.11
C TYR A 18 -19.63 0.22 17.60
N ASN A 19 -20.94 0.13 17.44
CA ASN A 19 -21.67 -1.10 17.78
C ASN A 19 -21.50 -2.13 16.66
N CYS A 20 -20.55 -3.05 16.83
CA CYS A 20 -20.26 -4.12 15.88
C CYS A 20 -21.41 -5.13 15.69
N SER A 21 -22.46 -5.09 16.52
CA SER A 21 -23.68 -5.89 16.34
C SER A 21 -24.60 -5.32 15.25
N LEU A 22 -24.45 -4.03 14.91
CA LEU A 22 -25.15 -3.43 13.79
C LEU A 22 -24.51 -3.88 12.47
N GLY A 23 -25.35 -4.13 11.47
CA GLY A 23 -24.86 -4.39 10.12
C GLY A 23 -24.08 -3.19 9.57
N ALA A 24 -23.16 -3.45 8.64
CA ALA A 24 -22.39 -2.39 8.01
C ALA A 24 -23.32 -1.31 7.40
N PRO A 25 -23.04 0.00 7.61
CA PRO A 25 -23.96 1.08 7.27
C PRO A 25 -24.15 1.24 5.76
N TYR A 26 -23.26 0.66 4.96
CA TYR A 26 -23.33 0.63 3.51
C TYR A 26 -24.13 -0.58 2.96
N LYS A 27 -24.57 -1.51 3.82
CA LYS A 27 -25.32 -2.69 3.40
C LYS A 27 -26.73 -2.28 2.97
N GLY A 28 -27.14 -2.68 1.76
CA GLY A 28 -28.45 -2.34 1.20
C GLY A 28 -28.58 -0.91 0.67
N VAL A 29 -27.51 -0.11 0.72
CA VAL A 29 -27.50 1.23 0.14
C VAL A 29 -27.46 1.13 -1.39
N ASN A 30 -28.43 1.77 -2.05
CA ASN A 30 -28.40 1.90 -3.50
C ASN A 30 -27.21 2.80 -3.91
N ARG A 31 -26.20 2.21 -4.56
CA ARG A 31 -24.97 2.94 -4.93
C ARG A 31 -25.24 4.13 -5.84
N THR A 32 -26.27 4.07 -6.68
CA THR A 32 -26.62 5.17 -7.60
C THR A 32 -27.28 6.35 -6.90
N SER A 33 -27.83 6.16 -5.70
CA SER A 33 -28.46 7.24 -4.93
C SER A 33 -27.48 8.03 -4.07
N THR A 34 -26.24 7.54 -3.93
CA THR A 34 -25.18 8.22 -3.17
C THR A 34 -24.86 9.59 -3.74
N HIS A 35 -24.44 10.52 -2.88
CA HIS A 35 -24.03 11.85 -3.30
C HIS A 35 -22.90 11.79 -4.34
N ALA A 36 -21.92 10.91 -4.15
CA ALA A 36 -20.82 10.71 -5.08
C ALA A 36 -21.31 10.25 -6.47
N ALA A 37 -22.22 9.28 -6.53
CA ALA A 37 -22.75 8.81 -7.80
C ALA A 37 -23.59 9.88 -8.53
N LYS A 38 -24.48 10.58 -7.81
CA LYS A 38 -25.33 11.65 -8.39
C LYS A 38 -24.51 12.79 -8.98
N ASN A 39 -23.39 13.13 -8.35
CA ASN A 39 -22.51 14.21 -8.79
C ASN A 39 -21.30 13.72 -9.60
N LYS A 40 -21.24 12.43 -9.95
CA LYS A 40 -20.14 11.80 -10.72
C LYS A 40 -18.75 12.09 -10.13
N LEU A 41 -18.65 12.11 -8.80
CA LEU A 41 -17.40 12.37 -8.09
C LEU A 41 -16.48 11.16 -8.19
N ILE A 42 -15.20 11.43 -8.48
CA ILE A 42 -14.11 10.45 -8.41
C ILE A 42 -13.59 10.39 -6.97
N TYR A 43 -13.11 9.22 -6.54
CA TYR A 43 -12.54 9.05 -5.21
C TYR A 43 -11.11 9.65 -5.16
N PRO A 44 -10.88 10.72 -4.37
CA PRO A 44 -9.62 11.46 -4.34
C PRO A 44 -8.60 10.74 -3.43
N ILE A 45 -8.22 9.52 -3.81
CA ILE A 45 -7.43 8.61 -2.97
C ILE A 45 -6.08 9.21 -2.53
N ASN A 46 -5.40 9.94 -3.42
CA ASN A 46 -4.09 10.50 -3.13
C ASN A 46 -4.15 11.72 -2.22
N LEU A 47 -5.16 12.59 -2.40
CA LEU A 47 -5.45 13.67 -1.45
C LEU A 47 -5.72 13.10 -0.05
N ALA A 48 -6.57 12.06 0.04
CA ALA A 48 -6.86 11.42 1.33
C ALA A 48 -5.61 10.83 1.98
N ARG A 49 -4.72 10.18 1.20
CA ARG A 49 -3.42 9.67 1.69
C ARG A 49 -2.52 10.81 2.19
N ASN A 50 -2.42 11.90 1.44
CA ASN A 50 -1.58 13.04 1.81
C ASN A 50 -2.08 13.72 3.09
N ILE A 51 -3.38 13.95 3.23
CA ILE A 51 -4.00 14.48 4.46
C ILE A 51 -3.73 13.55 5.64
N ALA A 52 -3.99 12.23 5.48
CA ALA A 52 -3.75 11.27 6.55
C ALA A 52 -2.27 11.26 7.00
N ARG A 53 -1.33 11.36 6.05
CA ARG A 53 0.10 11.43 6.36
C ARG A 53 0.49 12.75 7.02
N SER A 54 -0.02 13.89 6.55
CA SER A 54 0.32 15.20 7.13
C SER A 54 -0.21 15.34 8.56
N MET A 55 -1.39 14.77 8.83
CA MET A 55 -2.01 14.76 10.16
C MET A 55 -1.45 13.67 11.09
N SER A 56 -0.56 12.80 10.60
CA SER A 56 0.05 11.78 11.44
C SER A 56 1.00 12.39 12.46
N GLU A 57 0.81 12.06 13.73
CA GLU A 57 1.67 12.51 14.84
C GLU A 57 2.98 11.73 14.94
N THR A 58 3.06 10.55 14.31
CA THR A 58 4.21 9.66 14.37
C THR A 58 5.25 9.98 13.28
N HIS A 59 6.51 9.64 13.54
CA HIS A 59 7.59 9.78 12.56
C HIS A 59 7.42 8.78 11.40
N TYR A 60 7.12 7.52 11.75
CA TYR A 60 6.87 6.45 10.80
C TYR A 60 5.37 6.32 10.50
N VAL A 61 5.05 6.07 9.23
CA VAL A 61 3.67 5.94 8.73
C VAL A 61 3.58 4.71 7.82
N LEU A 62 2.63 3.83 8.11
CA LEU A 62 2.27 2.71 7.22
C LEU A 62 1.19 3.18 6.25
N THR A 63 1.51 3.23 4.95
CA THR A 63 0.51 3.52 3.92
C THR A 63 -0.15 2.21 3.48
N SER A 64 -1.39 1.97 3.92
CA SER A 64 -2.12 0.72 3.69
C SER A 64 -3.55 0.97 3.23
N ASP A 65 -4.08 0.07 2.41
CA ASP A 65 -5.50 0.05 2.08
C ASP A 65 -6.29 -0.55 3.26
N VAL A 66 -7.55 -0.12 3.48
CA VAL A 66 -8.37 -0.54 4.63
C VAL A 66 -8.66 -2.05 4.69
N GLU A 67 -8.59 -2.72 3.54
CA GLU A 67 -8.80 -4.17 3.41
C GLU A 67 -7.52 -5.00 3.68
N LEU A 68 -6.41 -4.34 4.01
CA LEU A 68 -5.11 -4.96 4.28
C LEU A 68 -4.81 -4.95 5.78
N TYR A 69 -4.78 -6.14 6.35
CA TYR A 69 -4.54 -6.38 7.76
C TYR A 69 -3.07 -6.70 7.98
N PRO A 70 -2.32 -5.92 8.79
CA PRO A 70 -0.96 -6.25 9.13
C PRO A 70 -0.88 -7.48 10.04
N SER A 71 0.21 -8.25 9.93
CA SER A 71 0.51 -9.32 10.88
C SER A 71 0.61 -8.78 12.31
N LEU A 72 0.38 -9.64 13.32
CA LEU A 72 0.35 -9.17 14.71
C LEU A 72 1.70 -8.62 15.15
N ASN A 73 1.65 -7.60 16.01
CA ASN A 73 2.82 -6.97 16.62
C ASN A 73 3.82 -6.34 15.64
N VAL A 74 3.43 -6.05 14.38
CA VAL A 74 4.31 -5.37 13.40
C VAL A 74 4.86 -4.05 13.95
N ILE A 75 4.01 -3.24 14.61
CA ILE A 75 4.43 -1.93 15.15
C ILE A 75 5.53 -2.06 16.21
N PRO A 76 5.34 -2.78 17.34
CA PRO A 76 6.38 -2.88 18.35
C PRO A 76 7.65 -3.59 17.82
N LYS A 77 7.50 -4.61 16.97
CA LYS A 77 8.66 -5.27 16.36
C LYS A 77 9.45 -4.33 15.44
N PHE A 78 8.76 -3.52 14.65
CA PHE A 78 9.37 -2.54 13.76
C PHE A 78 10.13 -1.46 14.55
N LEU A 79 9.53 -0.90 15.59
CA LEU A 79 10.19 0.11 16.41
C LEU A 79 11.43 -0.46 17.12
N LYS A 80 11.38 -1.71 17.60
CA LYS A 80 12.54 -2.41 18.16
C LYS A 80 13.65 -2.58 17.12
N MET A 81 13.34 -3.08 15.93
CA MET A 81 14.31 -3.26 14.83
C MET A 81 14.99 -1.93 14.46
N ILE A 82 14.22 -0.85 14.35
CA ILE A 82 14.76 0.49 14.05
C ILE A 82 15.69 0.98 15.16
N PHE A 83 15.30 0.81 16.43
CA PHE A 83 16.13 1.20 17.57
C PHE A 83 17.48 0.47 17.57
N GLU A 84 17.46 -0.85 17.36
CA GLU A 84 18.65 -1.71 17.40
C GLU A 84 19.54 -1.56 16.15
N SER A 85 18.97 -1.23 14.99
CA SER A 85 19.68 -1.21 13.70
C SER A 85 19.87 0.18 13.10
N SER A 86 19.52 1.26 13.81
CA SER A 86 19.51 2.63 13.26
C SER A 86 20.81 3.04 12.55
N LEU A 87 21.97 2.79 13.16
CA LEU A 87 23.28 3.10 12.57
C LEU A 87 23.56 2.26 11.31
N SER A 88 23.27 0.96 11.33
CA SER A 88 23.55 0.07 10.21
C SER A 88 22.62 0.32 9.02
N LEU A 89 21.41 0.82 9.28
CA LEU A 89 20.42 1.18 8.27
C LEU A 89 20.69 2.56 7.63
N SER A 90 21.47 3.42 8.30
CA SER A 90 21.72 4.79 7.84
C SER A 90 22.27 4.89 6.40
N LYS A 91 23.10 3.92 6.01
CA LYS A 91 23.70 3.83 4.67
C LYS A 91 22.70 3.62 3.52
N TYR A 92 21.46 3.21 3.83
CA TYR A 92 20.44 2.96 2.82
C TYR A 92 19.51 4.15 2.57
N TYR A 93 19.60 5.23 3.36
CA TYR A 93 18.70 6.37 3.19
C TYR A 93 18.95 7.14 1.87
N PRO A 94 17.89 7.62 1.19
CA PRO A 94 16.48 7.51 1.58
C PRO A 94 15.94 6.08 1.41
N ALA A 95 15.13 5.62 2.36
CA ALA A 95 14.64 4.24 2.38
C ALA A 95 13.19 4.13 2.83
N VAL A 96 12.53 3.06 2.38
CA VAL A 96 11.23 2.60 2.86
C VAL A 96 11.27 1.12 3.19
N PHE A 97 10.29 0.65 3.95
CA PHE A 97 10.20 -0.73 4.41
C PHE A 97 8.95 -1.43 3.86
N PRO A 98 9.02 -2.01 2.65
CA PRO A 98 7.92 -2.75 2.07
C PRO A 98 7.50 -3.97 2.87
N LEU A 99 6.19 -4.18 2.92
CA LEU A 99 5.56 -5.38 3.48
C LEU A 99 5.03 -6.25 2.33
N PRO A 100 5.44 -7.53 2.24
CA PRO A 100 4.82 -8.48 1.32
C PRO A 100 3.33 -8.62 1.62
N VAL A 101 2.52 -8.82 0.58
CA VAL A 101 1.06 -8.90 0.70
C VAL A 101 0.57 -10.24 0.21
N PHE A 102 -0.43 -10.79 0.91
CA PHE A 102 -1.04 -12.07 0.60
C PHE A 102 -2.57 -11.97 0.59
N GLU A 103 -3.21 -12.83 -0.19
CA GLU A 103 -4.66 -13.00 -0.21
C GLU A 103 -5.01 -14.36 0.37
N ILE A 104 -6.03 -14.40 1.23
CA ILE A 104 -6.52 -15.65 1.83
C ILE A 104 -7.90 -16.02 1.27
N LYS A 105 -8.22 -17.32 1.24
CA LYS A 105 -9.56 -17.79 0.87
C LYS A 105 -10.62 -17.30 1.86
N ILE A 106 -11.83 -17.06 1.36
CA ILE A 106 -13.00 -16.71 2.19
C ILE A 106 -13.18 -17.75 3.29
N GLY A 107 -13.41 -17.29 4.52
CA GLY A 107 -13.57 -18.15 5.70
C GLY A 107 -12.27 -18.59 6.36
N THR A 108 -11.11 -18.30 5.77
CA THR A 108 -9.80 -18.57 6.39
C THR A 108 -9.52 -17.50 7.45
N PRO A 109 -9.04 -17.86 8.66
CA PRO A 109 -8.53 -16.91 9.63
C PRO A 109 -7.34 -16.11 9.08
N ILE A 110 -7.20 -14.85 9.50
CA ILE A 110 -6.01 -14.06 9.19
C ILE A 110 -4.84 -14.65 9.99
N PRO A 111 -3.72 -15.05 9.35
CA PRO A 111 -2.57 -15.57 10.06
C PRO A 111 -1.92 -14.48 10.92
N ASN A 112 -1.60 -14.83 12.16
CA ASN A 112 -1.02 -13.89 13.13
C ASN A 112 0.48 -13.63 12.87
N ASN A 113 1.18 -14.64 12.37
CA ASN A 113 2.62 -14.68 12.20
C ASN A 113 2.99 -15.41 10.90
N LYS A 114 4.28 -15.45 10.58
CA LYS A 114 4.74 -15.97 9.29
C LYS A 114 4.68 -17.50 9.26
N THR A 115 4.89 -18.19 10.37
CA THR A 115 4.68 -19.63 10.48
C THR A 115 3.25 -20.04 10.10
N GLU A 116 2.24 -19.33 10.61
CA GLU A 116 0.84 -19.54 10.23
C GLU A 116 0.60 -19.25 8.75
N LEU A 117 1.16 -18.15 8.23
CA LEU A 117 1.07 -17.82 6.80
C LEU A 117 1.70 -18.90 5.91
N GLN A 118 2.87 -19.41 6.26
CA GLN A 118 3.55 -20.51 5.55
C GLN A 118 2.66 -21.77 5.51
N ASN A 119 2.00 -22.11 6.62
CA ASN A 119 1.03 -23.19 6.66
C ASN A 119 -0.16 -22.95 5.72
N LEU A 120 -0.69 -21.73 5.66
CA LEU A 120 -1.76 -21.39 4.73
C LEU A 120 -1.31 -21.45 3.27
N LEU A 121 -0.08 -21.01 2.95
CA LEU A 121 0.50 -21.11 1.60
C LEU A 121 0.67 -22.57 1.18
N LYS A 122 1.25 -23.41 2.05
CA LYS A 122 1.43 -24.86 1.84
C LYS A 122 0.10 -25.57 1.56
N ASN A 123 -0.94 -25.19 2.29
CA ASN A 123 -2.29 -25.74 2.13
C ASN A 123 -3.11 -25.08 1.01
N LYS A 124 -2.51 -24.19 0.21
CA LYS A 124 -3.17 -23.45 -0.88
C LYS A 124 -4.41 -22.69 -0.40
N LEU A 125 -4.37 -22.20 0.84
CA LEU A 125 -5.39 -21.34 1.46
C LEU A 125 -5.02 -19.85 1.37
N ALA A 126 -3.73 -19.55 1.17
CA ALA A 126 -3.22 -18.23 0.87
C ALA A 126 -2.49 -18.23 -0.49
N ILE A 127 -2.39 -17.05 -1.12
CA ILE A 127 -1.58 -16.81 -2.32
C ILE A 127 -0.89 -15.44 -2.21
N PRO A 128 0.23 -15.20 -2.93
CA PRO A 128 0.75 -13.86 -3.11
C PRO A 128 -0.30 -12.91 -3.68
N PHE A 129 -0.32 -11.67 -3.19
CA PHE A 129 -1.34 -10.69 -3.55
C PHE A 129 -1.35 -10.39 -5.04
N HIS A 130 -2.54 -10.43 -5.64
CA HIS A 130 -2.75 -10.23 -7.07
C HIS A 130 -1.96 -11.21 -7.95
N ARG A 131 -1.56 -12.40 -7.46
CA ARG A 131 -0.90 -13.42 -8.29
C ARG A 131 -1.67 -13.69 -9.60
N ASP A 132 -3.00 -13.76 -9.50
CA ASP A 132 -3.88 -14.06 -10.63
C ASP A 132 -4.32 -12.80 -11.42
N ILE A 133 -3.81 -11.62 -11.08
CA ILE A 133 -4.17 -10.32 -11.69
C ILE A 133 -2.96 -9.59 -12.25
N CYS A 134 -1.91 -9.41 -11.44
CA CYS A 134 -0.61 -8.87 -11.83
C CYS A 134 0.45 -9.33 -10.81
N ASP A 135 1.02 -10.52 -11.04
CA ASP A 135 2.02 -11.09 -10.13
C ASP A 135 3.28 -10.22 -9.99
N LEU A 136 3.68 -9.54 -11.06
CA LEU A 136 4.85 -8.65 -11.07
C LEU A 136 4.60 -7.33 -10.33
N CYS A 137 3.35 -6.89 -10.18
CA CYS A 137 3.03 -5.58 -9.59
C CYS A 137 3.31 -5.55 -8.09
N HIS A 138 3.05 -6.63 -7.36
CA HIS A 138 3.27 -6.68 -5.90
C HIS A 138 4.34 -7.67 -5.49
N GLY A 139 4.98 -8.31 -6.47
CA GLY A 139 6.07 -9.26 -6.26
C GLY A 139 7.33 -8.63 -5.69
N ILE A 140 7.67 -9.02 -4.47
CA ILE A 140 8.94 -8.65 -3.85
C ILE A 140 10.12 -9.38 -4.51
N PRO A 141 11.34 -8.81 -4.46
CA PRO A 141 12.55 -9.55 -4.78
C PRO A 141 12.76 -10.73 -3.81
N LYS A 142 13.21 -11.87 -4.34
CA LYS A 142 13.48 -13.10 -3.58
C LYS A 142 12.26 -13.61 -2.79
N ARG A 143 11.11 -13.66 -3.47
CA ARG A 143 9.81 -13.95 -2.84
C ARG A 143 9.77 -15.36 -2.29
N GLU A 144 10.25 -16.32 -3.06
CA GLU A 144 10.28 -17.74 -2.69
C GLU A 144 11.17 -17.93 -1.46
N GLU A 145 12.37 -17.34 -1.44
CA GLU A 145 13.27 -17.40 -0.29
C GLU A 145 12.70 -16.67 0.93
N TRP A 146 11.95 -15.57 0.72
CA TRP A 146 11.23 -14.89 1.79
C TRP A 146 10.17 -15.81 2.40
N ILE A 147 9.40 -16.51 1.57
CA ILE A 147 8.35 -17.44 2.03
C ILE A 147 8.96 -18.60 2.79
N GLU A 148 10.12 -19.12 2.37
CA GLU A 148 10.78 -20.27 3.00
C GLU A 148 11.55 -19.93 4.27
N LYS A 149 12.04 -18.69 4.42
CA LYS A 149 12.79 -18.27 5.61
C LYS A 149 11.95 -18.43 6.89
N GLU A 150 12.52 -19.14 7.86
CA GLU A 150 11.91 -19.41 9.17
C GLU A 150 11.55 -18.12 9.93
N ASP A 151 10.46 -18.19 10.69
CA ASP A 151 9.98 -17.11 11.56
C ASP A 151 10.68 -17.22 12.92
N ASP A 152 11.72 -16.41 13.13
CA ASP A 152 12.40 -16.26 14.42
C ASP A 152 11.65 -15.34 15.41
N GLN A 153 10.43 -14.93 15.03
CA GLN A 153 9.55 -14.01 15.76
C GLN A 153 10.11 -12.60 15.94
N GLN A 154 11.30 -12.29 15.46
CA GLN A 154 11.88 -10.96 15.42
C GLN A 154 11.64 -10.33 14.05
N LEU A 155 12.03 -9.07 13.87
CA LEU A 155 11.87 -8.41 12.58
C LEU A 155 13.21 -7.91 12.10
N HIS A 156 13.57 -8.30 10.88
CA HIS A 156 14.83 -7.95 10.26
C HIS A 156 14.59 -7.43 8.84
N VAL A 157 15.58 -6.68 8.34
CA VAL A 157 15.66 -6.41 6.90
C VAL A 157 16.09 -7.71 6.22
N PHE A 158 15.17 -8.30 5.48
CA PHE A 158 15.39 -9.49 4.67
C PHE A 158 16.28 -9.18 3.47
N HIS A 159 15.95 -8.11 2.75
CA HIS A 159 16.61 -7.77 1.50
C HIS A 159 16.48 -6.28 1.19
N ALA A 160 17.59 -5.67 0.77
CA ALA A 160 17.62 -4.33 0.22
C ALA A 160 17.55 -4.40 -1.31
N ALA A 161 16.62 -3.66 -1.91
CA ALA A 161 16.41 -3.66 -3.35
C ALA A 161 16.11 -2.26 -3.89
N ASN A 162 16.28 -2.11 -5.19
CA ASN A 162 15.87 -0.93 -5.94
C ASN A 162 14.74 -1.30 -6.91
N ARG A 163 13.84 -0.36 -7.17
CA ARG A 163 12.74 -0.51 -8.13
C ARG A 163 13.23 -0.39 -9.57
N THR A 164 14.00 -1.37 -10.04
CA THR A 164 14.59 -1.39 -11.38
C THR A 164 14.50 -2.77 -12.02
N GLY A 165 14.77 -2.87 -13.33
CA GLY A 165 14.83 -4.14 -14.05
C GLY A 165 13.51 -4.92 -13.98
N LYS A 166 13.53 -6.12 -13.40
CA LYS A 166 12.33 -6.97 -13.25
C LYS A 166 11.29 -6.41 -12.26
N HIS A 167 11.70 -5.50 -11.37
CA HIS A 167 10.83 -4.87 -10.38
C HIS A 167 10.41 -3.45 -10.77
N ARG A 168 10.58 -3.06 -12.03
CA ARG A 168 10.16 -1.73 -12.53
C ARG A 168 8.65 -1.48 -12.48
N PHE A 169 7.81 -2.47 -12.20
CA PHE A 169 6.37 -2.30 -11.96
C PHE A 169 5.95 -2.64 -10.53
N TRP A 170 6.92 -2.87 -9.63
CA TRP A 170 6.66 -3.10 -8.22
C TRP A 170 6.03 -1.90 -7.49
N GLU A 171 4.80 -2.09 -7.02
CA GLU A 171 3.96 -1.19 -6.23
C GLU A 171 3.81 -1.72 -4.80
N PRO A 172 4.80 -1.48 -3.91
CA PRO A 172 4.73 -1.97 -2.54
C PRO A 172 3.78 -1.16 -1.67
N PHE A 173 3.23 -1.84 -0.67
CA PHE A 173 2.77 -1.18 0.56
C PHE A 173 3.94 -1.13 1.53
N TYR A 174 4.17 0.00 2.16
CA TYR A 174 5.40 0.22 2.91
C TYR A 174 5.17 1.03 4.18
N ILE A 175 6.04 0.79 5.16
CA ILE A 175 6.29 1.72 6.25
C ILE A 175 7.32 2.74 5.75
N GLY A 176 6.99 4.02 5.85
CA GLY A 176 7.84 5.13 5.45
C GLY A 176 7.83 6.24 6.49
N THR A 177 8.23 7.44 6.11
CA THR A 177 8.17 8.63 6.98
C THR A 177 7.33 9.72 6.31
N LYS A 178 7.02 10.77 7.09
CA LYS A 178 6.35 11.98 6.56
C LYS A 178 7.19 12.74 5.52
N ALA A 179 8.50 12.48 5.45
CA ALA A 179 9.40 13.10 4.48
C ALA A 179 9.39 12.43 3.11
N ASN A 180 8.73 11.28 2.96
CA ASN A 180 8.60 10.62 1.66
C ASN A 180 7.80 11.47 0.67
N PRO A 181 8.05 11.31 -0.65
CA PRO A 181 7.37 12.08 -1.69
C PRO A 181 5.86 12.04 -1.52
N ILE A 182 5.17 13.13 -1.84
CA ILE A 182 3.71 13.16 -1.78
C ILE A 182 3.10 12.36 -2.93
N PHE A 183 1.93 11.78 -2.68
CA PHE A 183 1.16 11.15 -3.76
C PHE A 183 0.61 12.22 -4.68
N ASP A 184 0.66 12.02 -6.00
CA ASP A 184 0.13 13.00 -6.96
C ASP A 184 -1.40 13.07 -6.87
N GLU A 185 -1.94 14.18 -6.36
CA GLU A 185 -3.36 14.34 -6.05
C GLU A 185 -4.25 14.44 -7.29
N ARG A 186 -3.65 14.60 -8.48
CA ARG A 186 -4.39 14.61 -9.76
C ARG A 186 -4.84 13.20 -10.18
N LEU A 187 -4.29 12.16 -9.55
CA LEU A 187 -4.63 10.76 -9.81
C LEU A 187 -5.76 10.28 -8.89
N SER A 188 -6.70 9.54 -9.46
CA SER A 188 -7.86 8.98 -8.75
C SER A 188 -7.84 7.46 -8.71
N TRP A 189 -8.65 6.89 -7.83
CA TRP A 189 -8.78 5.43 -7.71
C TRP A 189 -9.40 4.78 -8.95
N GLU A 190 -10.32 5.47 -9.63
CA GLU A 190 -10.93 5.03 -10.88
C GLU A 190 -9.90 5.00 -12.02
N GLY A 191 -8.99 5.98 -12.02
CA GLY A 191 -7.91 6.13 -13.01
C GLY A 191 -6.84 5.04 -12.97
N MET A 192 -6.67 4.38 -11.80
CA MET A 192 -5.60 3.42 -11.52
C MET A 192 -4.21 4.07 -11.61
N GLN A 193 -3.14 3.26 -11.46
CA GLN A 193 -1.73 3.71 -11.56
C GLN A 193 -1.35 4.79 -10.53
N ASP A 194 -2.14 5.03 -9.49
CA ASP A 194 -1.81 6.01 -8.45
C ASP A 194 -0.58 5.60 -7.63
N LYS A 195 -0.45 4.31 -7.29
CA LYS A 195 0.67 3.77 -6.50
C LYS A 195 1.94 3.58 -7.32
N ILE A 196 1.84 3.26 -8.61
CA ILE A 196 3.02 3.08 -9.47
C ILE A 196 3.80 4.38 -9.62
N ILE A 197 3.11 5.53 -9.69
CA ILE A 197 3.75 6.84 -9.76
C ILE A 197 4.46 7.18 -8.48
N GLN A 198 3.86 6.90 -7.32
CA GLN A 198 4.55 7.06 -6.04
C GLN A 198 5.85 6.25 -5.99
N ALA A 199 5.80 4.98 -6.39
CA ALA A 199 6.95 4.10 -6.39
C ALA A 199 7.99 4.53 -7.44
N TYR A 200 7.56 5.02 -8.59
CA TYR A 200 8.42 5.59 -9.62
C TYR A 200 9.14 6.86 -9.16
N THR A 201 8.44 7.79 -8.50
CA THR A 201 9.06 8.98 -7.90
C THR A 201 10.13 8.60 -6.88
N MET A 202 9.88 7.58 -6.05
CA MET A 202 10.89 7.03 -5.14
C MET A 202 12.10 6.45 -5.89
N CYS A 203 11.90 5.79 -7.04
CA CYS A 203 12.99 5.32 -7.88
C CYS A 203 13.86 6.47 -8.39
N LEU A 204 13.26 7.54 -8.93
CA LEU A 204 13.99 8.72 -9.40
C LEU A 204 14.83 9.35 -8.29
N LEU A 205 14.29 9.39 -7.06
CA LEU A 205 14.95 9.90 -5.86
C LEU A 205 15.94 8.92 -5.21
N ASN A 206 16.28 7.81 -5.89
CA ASN A 206 17.22 6.79 -5.42
C ASN A 206 16.85 6.17 -4.06
N TYR A 207 15.57 5.89 -3.83
CA TYR A 207 15.14 5.20 -2.63
C TYR A 207 15.57 3.73 -2.63
N THR A 208 16.04 3.27 -1.47
CA THR A 208 16.24 1.85 -1.19
C THR A 208 14.97 1.24 -0.58
N PHE A 209 14.57 0.09 -1.07
CA PHE A 209 13.42 -0.67 -0.58
C PHE A 209 13.91 -1.83 0.30
N LEU A 210 13.74 -1.68 1.62
CA LEU A 210 14.21 -2.63 2.63
C LEU A 210 13.07 -3.59 3.02
N VAL A 211 12.95 -4.70 2.28
CA VAL A 211 11.90 -5.71 2.52
C VAL A 211 12.09 -6.34 3.89
N LEU A 212 11.02 -6.43 4.68
CA LEU A 212 11.04 -7.02 6.03
C LEU A 212 10.67 -8.51 6.00
N ASP A 213 11.28 -9.36 6.82
CA ASP A 213 11.06 -10.82 6.81
C ASP A 213 9.80 -11.33 7.51
N ASN A 214 9.51 -10.86 8.72
CA ASN A 214 8.43 -11.38 9.58
C ASN A 214 7.32 -10.33 9.81
N ALA A 215 7.11 -9.50 8.80
CA ALA A 215 5.99 -8.56 8.71
C ALA A 215 5.37 -8.65 7.31
N PHE A 216 4.06 -8.75 7.26
CA PHE A 216 3.30 -8.84 6.00
C PHE A 216 1.90 -8.26 6.16
N LEU A 217 1.22 -8.05 5.05
CA LEU A 217 -0.18 -7.65 5.00
C LEU A 217 -1.04 -8.79 4.42
N VAL A 218 -2.27 -8.90 4.90
CA VAL A 218 -3.26 -9.86 4.44
C VAL A 218 -4.48 -9.15 3.93
N HIS A 219 -4.85 -9.42 2.69
CA HIS A 219 -6.09 -8.95 2.09
C HIS A 219 -7.27 -9.86 2.42
N ARG A 220 -8.39 -9.26 2.85
CA ARG A 220 -9.68 -9.90 3.17
C ARG A 220 -10.82 -9.15 2.43
N PRO A 221 -11.95 -9.77 2.00
CA PRO A 221 -12.54 -11.06 2.40
C PRO A 221 -12.06 -12.30 1.67
N GLY A 222 -11.40 -12.18 0.52
CA GLY A 222 -11.06 -13.32 -0.31
C GLY A 222 -9.99 -13.01 -1.35
N ILE A 223 -9.58 -14.05 -2.06
CA ILE A 223 -8.71 -13.95 -3.23
C ILE A 223 -9.45 -13.22 -4.35
N LYS A 224 -8.92 -12.08 -4.78
CA LYS A 224 -9.46 -11.31 -5.90
C LYS A 224 -9.27 -12.11 -7.19
N ARG A 225 -10.38 -12.39 -7.85
CA ARG A 225 -10.38 -12.89 -9.23
C ARG A 225 -10.45 -11.68 -10.16
N GLY A 226 -9.68 -11.70 -11.25
CA GLY A 226 -9.78 -10.67 -12.28
C GLY A 226 -11.23 -10.47 -12.70
N GLY A 227 -11.64 -9.20 -12.83
CA GLY A 227 -13.00 -8.82 -13.23
C GLY A 227 -12.99 -7.75 -14.32
N SER A 228 -14.10 -7.62 -15.04
CA SER A 228 -14.23 -6.61 -16.10
C SER A 228 -14.06 -5.20 -15.52
N ARG A 229 -13.06 -4.47 -16.04
CA ARG A 229 -12.77 -3.07 -15.70
C ARG A 229 -13.39 -2.10 -16.71
N GLY A 230 -14.33 -2.54 -17.55
CA GLY A 230 -14.84 -1.75 -18.68
C GLY A 230 -15.36 -0.37 -18.30
N TRP A 231 -16.05 -0.25 -17.16
CA TRP A 231 -16.55 1.05 -16.67
C TRP A 231 -15.45 2.05 -16.33
N ARG A 232 -14.22 1.59 -16.03
CA ARG A 232 -13.07 2.44 -15.74
C ARG A 232 -12.35 2.94 -16.99
N GLY A 233 -12.65 2.40 -18.17
CA GLY A 233 -11.88 2.66 -19.39
C GLY A 233 -11.69 4.16 -19.69
N TYR A 234 -12.75 4.95 -19.50
CA TYR A 234 -12.69 6.41 -19.62
C TYR A 234 -11.65 7.03 -18.68
N TYR A 235 -11.71 6.73 -17.38
CA TYR A 235 -10.80 7.28 -16.37
C TYR A 235 -9.36 6.80 -16.56
N MET A 236 -9.16 5.56 -16.96
CA MET A 236 -7.85 4.99 -17.26
C MET A 236 -7.19 5.70 -18.46
N ALA A 237 -7.96 6.01 -19.52
CA ALA A 237 -7.46 6.75 -20.66
C ALA A 237 -7.09 8.20 -20.31
N GLN A 238 -7.92 8.88 -19.50
CA GLN A 238 -7.59 10.21 -18.98
C GLN A 238 -6.30 10.19 -18.15
N THR A 239 -6.18 9.20 -17.26
CA THR A 239 -4.99 9.01 -16.42
C THR A 239 -3.75 8.75 -17.26
N HIS A 240 -3.81 7.85 -18.24
CA HIS A 240 -2.68 7.57 -19.12
C HIS A 240 -2.21 8.83 -19.87
N ASN A 241 -3.14 9.64 -20.39
CA ASN A 241 -2.79 10.90 -21.05
C ASN A 241 -2.15 11.91 -20.09
N LEU A 242 -2.68 12.03 -18.87
CA LEU A 242 -2.14 12.91 -17.83
C LEU A 242 -0.72 12.47 -17.43
N LEU A 243 -0.50 11.17 -17.25
CA LEU A 243 0.82 10.60 -16.95
C LEU A 243 1.83 10.93 -18.05
N LYS A 244 1.49 10.58 -19.29
CA LYS A 244 2.40 10.70 -20.44
C LYS A 244 2.74 12.16 -20.77
N ARG A 245 1.77 13.07 -20.68
CA ARG A 245 1.91 14.44 -21.17
C ARG A 245 2.27 15.46 -20.10
N VAL A 246 2.01 15.16 -18.83
CA VAL A 246 2.13 16.13 -17.74
C VAL A 246 2.97 15.57 -16.59
N ILE A 247 2.49 14.54 -15.90
CA ILE A 247 3.09 14.08 -14.64
C ILE A 247 4.52 13.56 -14.85
N VAL A 248 4.74 12.65 -15.81
CA VAL A 248 6.08 12.08 -16.03
C VAL A 248 7.09 13.15 -16.49
N PRO A 249 6.77 14.01 -17.47
CA PRO A 249 7.63 15.15 -17.83
C PRO A 249 7.93 16.09 -16.65
N GLU A 250 6.95 16.40 -15.80
CA GLU A 250 7.16 17.23 -14.60
C GLU A 250 8.10 16.55 -13.60
N LEU A 251 7.94 15.24 -13.35
CA LEU A 251 8.85 14.48 -12.49
C LEU A 251 10.28 14.46 -13.04
N HIS A 252 10.44 14.34 -14.37
CA HIS A 252 11.75 14.43 -15.02
C HIS A 252 12.37 15.83 -14.88
N ASN A 253 11.58 16.89 -14.95
CA ASN A 253 12.06 18.26 -14.72
C ASN A 253 12.46 18.50 -13.26
N LEU A 254 11.73 17.92 -12.31
CA LEU A 254 11.98 18.08 -10.86
C LEU A 254 13.15 17.24 -10.36
N TYR A 255 13.25 15.99 -10.82
CA TYR A 255 14.14 14.98 -10.23
C TYR A 255 15.16 14.41 -11.23
N GLY A 256 15.09 14.82 -12.49
CA GLY A 256 15.90 14.26 -13.56
C GLY A 256 15.45 12.87 -14.00
N ASN A 257 16.26 12.27 -14.87
CA ASN A 257 16.10 10.90 -15.32
C ASN A 257 17.08 10.00 -14.58
N ARG A 258 16.64 8.78 -14.25
CA ARG A 258 17.49 7.76 -13.65
C ARG A 258 17.37 6.45 -14.42
N THR A 259 18.50 5.93 -14.91
CA THR A 259 18.54 4.68 -15.66
C THR A 259 17.92 3.53 -14.86
N GLY A 260 16.99 2.81 -15.49
CA GLY A 260 16.30 1.65 -14.90
C GLY A 260 15.00 1.98 -14.15
N CYS A 261 14.66 3.26 -13.97
CA CYS A 261 13.34 3.67 -13.46
C CYS A 261 12.35 3.82 -14.62
N GLU A 262 11.26 3.05 -14.59
CA GLU A 262 10.25 2.99 -15.66
C GLU A 262 8.82 2.92 -15.07
N ILE A 263 7.81 3.23 -15.91
CA ILE A 263 6.36 3.15 -15.63
C ILE A 263 5.70 2.23 -16.66
#